data_AF-A0A7C6WRU8-F1
#
_entry.id   AF-A0A7C6WRU8-F1
#
_cell.length_a   1.000
_cell.length_b   1.000
_cell.length_c   1.000
_cell.angle_alpha   90.00
_cell.angle_beta   90.00
_cell.angle_gamma   90.00
#
_symmetry.space_group_name_H-M   'P 1'
#
loop_
_entity.id
_entity.type
_entity.pdbx_description
1 polymer ?
#
loop_
_entity_poly.entity_id
_entity_poly.type
_entity_poly.pdbx_seq_one_letter_code
_entity_poly.pdbx_strand_id
1 'polypeptide(L)'
;ATLVYDPILDSTQGLEYCQSNIDVKFGSYDEKKERDINKRNILNPIGREGAQNLFIESLYSKRLMRGNESDFALRERLLIQYADKYYPVKKYAVDLSELSEANKQRFLTPNKQWYLFLGGLFREHTEHRARLEQTIPSQEFCLIITIRDPKHMANVYDEVTQGLDLFNFWHSNIKLSSDISIPI
;
A
#
# COMPACT_ATOMS: atom_id res chain seq x y z
N ALA A 1 -5.38 4.03 2.61
CA ALA A 1 -4.88 2.70 2.97
C ALA A 1 -4.38 2.69 4.40
N THR A 2 -4.71 1.65 5.16
CA THR A 2 -4.29 1.46 6.55
C THR A 2 -3.68 0.08 6.67
N LEU A 3 -2.41 0.01 7.03
CA LEU A 3 -1.70 -1.22 7.35
C LEU A 3 -1.56 -1.32 8.87
N VAL A 4 -1.89 -2.49 9.42
CA VAL A 4 -1.61 -2.87 10.79
C VAL A 4 -0.81 -4.17 10.74
N TYR A 5 0.23 -4.30 11.55
CA TYR A 5 1.05 -5.51 11.60
C TYR A 5 1.58 -5.78 13.00
N ASP A 6 1.80 -7.07 13.30
CA ASP A 6 2.36 -7.51 14.58
C ASP A 6 3.89 -7.61 14.49
N PRO A 7 4.66 -6.62 15.01
CA PRO A 7 6.12 -6.64 14.94
C PRO A 7 6.75 -7.80 15.70
N ILE A 8 7.85 -8.32 15.17
CA ILE A 8 8.81 -9.05 15.98
C ILE A 8 9.56 -8.01 16.81
N LEU A 9 9.50 -8.15 18.14
CA LEU A 9 10.19 -7.28 19.08
C LEU A 9 11.17 -8.11 19.91
N ASP A 10 12.41 -7.65 20.02
CA ASP A 10 13.45 -8.26 20.83
C ASP A 10 14.14 -7.22 21.71
N SER A 11 13.83 -7.21 23.00
CA SER A 11 14.37 -6.25 23.96
C SER A 11 15.89 -6.37 24.14
N THR A 12 16.50 -7.50 23.76
CA THR A 12 17.97 -7.69 23.86
C THR A 12 18.73 -6.84 22.85
N GLN A 13 18.07 -6.37 21.79
CA GLN A 13 18.68 -5.60 20.70
C GLN A 13 18.67 -4.08 20.95
N GLY A 14 18.26 -3.63 22.15
CA GLY A 14 18.36 -2.23 22.58
C GLY A 14 17.65 -1.26 21.63
N LEU A 15 18.40 -0.34 21.01
CA LEU A 15 17.85 0.64 20.05
C LEU A 15 17.25 -0.01 18.81
N GLU A 16 17.68 -1.23 18.46
CA GLU A 16 17.16 -2.00 17.34
C GLU A 16 16.11 -3.05 17.77
N TYR A 17 15.44 -2.85 18.91
CA TYR A 17 14.47 -3.81 19.42
C TYR A 17 13.35 -4.18 18.43
N CYS A 18 13.02 -3.30 17.49
CA CYS A 18 12.10 -3.62 16.40
C CYS A 18 12.80 -4.44 15.32
N GLN A 19 12.44 -5.71 15.25
CA GLN A 19 13.12 -6.69 14.43
C GLN A 19 12.42 -6.97 13.10
N SER A 20 11.17 -6.55 12.94
CA SER A 20 10.46 -6.65 11.66
C SER A 20 9.63 -5.41 11.33
N ASN A 21 9.38 -5.22 10.04
CA ASN A 21 8.61 -4.13 9.47
C ASN A 21 7.98 -4.59 8.14
N ILE A 22 6.95 -3.89 7.66
CA ILE A 22 6.34 -4.15 6.36
C ILE A 22 6.39 -2.88 5.50
N ASP A 23 7.03 -2.96 4.34
CA ASP A 23 7.01 -1.92 3.32
C ASP A 23 5.75 -2.06 2.45
N VAL A 24 5.02 -0.94 2.25
CA VAL A 24 3.81 -0.89 1.43
C VAL A 24 3.99 0.17 0.36
N LYS A 25 3.76 -0.22 -0.89
CA LYS A 25 3.75 0.71 -2.03
C LYS A 25 2.50 0.48 -2.85
N PHE A 26 1.87 1.56 -3.26
CA PHE A 26 0.72 1.53 -4.15
C PHE A 26 0.90 2.60 -5.21
N GLY A 27 0.68 2.25 -6.46
CA GLY A 27 0.79 3.23 -7.52
C GLY A 27 0.67 2.62 -8.90
N SER A 28 1.21 3.33 -9.88
CA SER A 28 1.04 3.02 -11.28
C SER A 28 2.34 2.62 -11.96
N TYR A 29 2.23 1.92 -13.08
CA TYR A 29 3.34 1.50 -13.92
C TYR A 29 2.90 1.44 -15.39
N ASP A 30 3.87 1.37 -16.30
CA ASP A 30 3.61 1.38 -17.74
C ASP A 30 3.15 0.00 -18.23
N GLU A 31 4.04 -0.98 -18.12
CA GLU A 31 3.79 -2.32 -18.63
C GLU A 31 4.50 -3.39 -17.80
N LYS A 32 4.04 -4.63 -17.96
CA LYS A 32 4.71 -5.80 -17.43
C LYS A 32 5.86 -6.16 -18.36
N LYS A 33 7.02 -6.45 -17.79
CA LYS A 33 8.24 -6.77 -18.55
C LYS A 33 8.87 -8.04 -18.04
N GLU A 34 9.26 -8.92 -18.95
CA GLU A 34 10.07 -10.07 -18.59
C GLU A 34 11.44 -9.61 -18.07
N ARG A 35 11.87 -10.25 -16.99
CA ARG A 35 13.14 -9.99 -16.33
C ARG A 35 14.01 -11.22 -16.44
N ASP A 36 15.29 -10.97 -16.68
CA ASP A 36 16.32 -11.99 -16.71
C ASP A 36 16.57 -12.56 -15.30
N ILE A 37 16.04 -13.76 -15.05
CA ILE A 37 16.17 -14.50 -13.79
C ILE A 37 17.58 -15.09 -13.58
N ASN A 38 18.46 -15.05 -14.58
CA ASN A 38 19.85 -15.48 -14.39
C ASN A 38 20.63 -14.50 -13.50
N LYS A 39 20.14 -13.26 -13.37
CA LYS A 39 20.72 -12.28 -12.45
C LYS A 39 20.36 -12.66 -11.02
N ARG A 40 21.38 -12.84 -10.17
CA ARG A 40 21.24 -13.26 -8.76
C ARG A 40 20.24 -12.45 -7.92
N ASN A 41 19.99 -11.19 -8.28
CA ASN A 41 19.09 -10.28 -7.56
C ASN A 41 17.66 -10.25 -8.13
N ILE A 42 17.33 -11.08 -9.13
CA ILE A 42 16.03 -11.10 -9.81
C ILE A 42 15.39 -12.47 -9.59
N LEU A 43 14.49 -12.53 -8.60
CA LEU A 43 13.76 -13.75 -8.27
C LEU A 43 12.45 -13.89 -9.05
N ASN A 44 11.83 -12.76 -9.42
CA ASN A 44 10.57 -12.76 -10.17
C ASN A 44 10.83 -12.55 -11.66
N PRO A 45 10.40 -13.49 -12.54
CA PRO A 45 10.54 -13.35 -13.99
C PRO A 45 9.71 -12.20 -14.57
N ILE A 46 8.71 -11.70 -13.85
CA ILE A 46 7.87 -10.60 -14.30
C ILE A 46 8.14 -9.35 -13.45
N GLY A 47 8.51 -8.28 -14.15
CA GLY A 47 8.74 -6.95 -13.62
C GLY A 47 7.66 -5.95 -14.02
N ARG A 48 7.82 -4.73 -13.50
CA ARG A 48 7.05 -3.56 -13.87
C ARG A 48 8.02 -2.51 -14.41
N GLU A 49 7.77 -1.99 -15.59
CA GLU A 49 8.52 -0.86 -16.15
C GLU A 49 7.83 0.47 -15.78
N GLY A 50 8.62 1.51 -15.51
CA GLY A 50 8.09 2.84 -15.17
C GLY A 50 7.25 2.90 -13.88
N ALA A 51 7.45 1.97 -12.94
CA ALA A 51 6.67 1.91 -11.71
C ALA A 51 6.95 3.11 -10.78
N GLN A 52 5.89 3.77 -10.33
CA GLN A 52 5.94 4.89 -9.38
C GLN A 52 5.07 4.60 -8.17
N ASN A 53 5.59 4.83 -6.95
CA ASN A 53 4.80 4.75 -5.73
C ASN A 53 4.07 6.08 -5.52
N LEU A 54 2.74 6.04 -5.49
CA LEU A 54 1.86 7.20 -5.33
C LEU A 54 1.59 7.55 -3.87
N PHE A 55 2.04 6.73 -2.90
CA PHE A 55 2.04 7.13 -1.49
C PHE A 55 3.15 8.11 -1.11
N ILE A 56 3.95 8.57 -2.07
CA ILE A 56 5.04 9.51 -1.82
C ILE A 56 4.51 10.96 -1.88
N GLU A 57 4.64 11.69 -0.78
CA GLU A 57 4.19 13.10 -0.67
C GLU A 57 4.85 14.02 -1.71
N SER A 58 6.11 13.79 -2.06
CA SER A 58 6.86 14.64 -3.01
C SER A 58 6.26 14.69 -4.42
N LEU A 59 5.37 13.76 -4.77
CA LEU A 59 4.66 13.80 -6.05
C LEU A 59 3.55 14.85 -6.09
N TYR A 60 3.05 15.26 -4.92
CA TYR A 60 1.90 16.13 -4.79
C TYR A 60 2.30 17.60 -4.72
N SER A 61 1.43 18.46 -5.25
CA SER A 61 1.68 19.89 -5.28
C SER A 61 1.52 20.48 -3.88
N LYS A 62 2.60 20.99 -3.29
CA LYS A 62 2.57 21.71 -2.00
C LYS A 62 1.57 22.88 -1.99
N ARG A 63 1.29 23.48 -3.16
CA ARG A 63 0.30 24.55 -3.29
C ARG A 63 -1.13 24.02 -3.16
N LEU A 64 -1.46 22.95 -3.87
CA LEU A 64 -2.80 22.31 -3.77
C LEU A 64 -3.01 21.71 -2.38
N MET A 65 -1.94 21.11 -1.84
CA MET A 65 -1.89 20.57 -0.47
C MET A 65 -2.06 21.60 0.65
N ARG A 66 -2.01 22.91 0.36
CA ARG A 66 -2.31 23.97 1.34
C ARG A 66 -3.77 24.44 1.26
N GLY A 67 -4.45 24.15 0.16
CA GLY A 67 -5.86 24.45 0.02
C GLY A 67 -6.70 23.58 0.95
N ASN A 68 -7.71 24.17 1.57
CA ASN A 68 -8.69 23.48 2.42
C ASN A 68 -10.07 23.41 1.75
N GLU A 69 -10.08 23.39 0.41
CA GLU A 69 -11.33 23.47 -0.36
C GLU A 69 -12.01 22.11 -0.54
N SER A 70 -11.27 21.00 -0.50
CA SER A 70 -11.83 19.65 -0.68
C SER A 70 -12.26 19.02 0.65
N ASP A 71 -13.35 18.24 0.64
CA ASP A 71 -13.81 17.46 1.80
C ASP A 71 -12.72 16.49 2.30
N PHE A 72 -11.88 15.99 1.38
CA PHE A 72 -10.70 15.18 1.71
C PHE A 72 -9.66 15.98 2.52
N ALA A 73 -9.32 17.20 2.10
CA ALA A 73 -8.38 18.06 2.81
C ALA A 73 -8.83 18.38 4.25
N LEU A 74 -10.15 18.45 4.48
CA LEU A 74 -10.74 18.75 5.78
C LEU A 74 -10.84 17.54 6.72
N ARG A 75 -10.82 16.31 6.19
CA ARG A 75 -11.06 15.08 6.98
C ARG A 75 -9.87 14.12 7.05
N GLU A 76 -9.22 13.86 5.92
CA GLU A 76 -8.34 12.69 5.75
C GLU A 76 -6.92 13.06 5.27
N ARG A 77 -6.50 14.32 5.45
CA ARG A 77 -5.14 14.75 5.09
C ARG A 77 -4.12 14.30 6.14
N LEU A 78 -3.82 13.01 6.16
CA LEU A 78 -2.78 12.42 7.00
C LEU A 78 -1.91 11.45 6.16
N LEU A 79 -0.93 12.02 5.46
CA LEU A 79 0.29 11.29 5.10
C LEU A 79 1.15 11.24 6.36
N ILE A 80 0.84 10.33 7.29
CA ILE A 80 1.72 10.14 8.44
C ILE A 80 2.91 9.30 7.99
N GLN A 81 3.86 9.96 7.35
CA GLN A 81 5.21 9.47 7.25
C GLN A 81 5.86 9.70 8.61
N TYR A 82 5.69 8.74 9.52
CA TYR A 82 6.56 8.67 10.69
C TYR A 82 7.96 8.34 10.19
N ALA A 83 8.73 9.38 9.87
CA ALA A 83 10.16 9.24 9.67
C ALA A 83 10.79 8.81 11.01
N ASP A 84 11.54 7.71 10.96
CA ASP A 84 12.48 7.23 11.99
C ASP A 84 11.92 6.80 13.35
N LYS A 85 10.60 6.69 13.54
CA LYS A 85 10.01 6.12 14.75
C LYS A 85 9.14 4.90 14.44
N TYR A 86 9.31 3.86 15.24
CA TYR A 86 8.58 2.60 15.09
C TYR A 86 7.08 2.79 15.34
N TYR A 87 6.24 2.34 14.40
CA TYR A 87 4.78 2.28 14.55
C TYR A 87 4.20 1.04 13.85
N PRO A 88 3.45 0.17 14.55
CA PRO A 88 2.80 -1.01 13.98
C PRO A 88 1.63 -0.66 13.04
N VAL A 89 1.22 0.60 13.01
CA VAL A 89 0.10 1.10 12.21
C VAL A 89 0.60 2.17 11.25
N LYS A 90 0.46 1.93 9.94
CA LYS A 90 0.79 2.88 8.87
C LYS A 90 -0.47 3.32 8.15
N LYS A 91 -0.67 4.63 8.07
CA LYS A 91 -1.83 5.23 7.38
C LYS A 91 -1.33 6.07 6.21
N TYR A 92 -1.92 5.80 5.05
CA TYR A 92 -1.67 6.51 3.80
C TYR A 92 -2.99 7.03 3.28
N ALA A 93 -3.11 8.34 3.12
CA ALA A 93 -4.27 8.97 2.50
C ALA A 93 -3.76 9.95 1.45
N VAL A 94 -4.24 9.79 0.22
CA VAL A 94 -3.79 10.60 -0.92
C VAL A 94 -4.97 10.95 -1.82
N ASP A 95 -4.99 12.19 -2.30
CA ASP A 95 -5.92 12.64 -3.34
C ASP A 95 -5.15 12.81 -4.65
N LEU A 96 -5.49 11.95 -5.63
CA LEU A 96 -4.85 11.94 -6.95
C LEU A 96 -5.05 13.25 -7.72
N SER A 97 -6.07 14.05 -7.39
CA SER A 97 -6.30 15.36 -7.99
C SER A 97 -5.26 16.40 -7.56
N GLU A 98 -4.58 16.18 -6.42
CA GLU A 98 -3.58 17.10 -5.84
C GLU A 98 -2.16 16.83 -6.36
N LEU A 99 -1.96 15.82 -7.22
CA LEU A 99 -0.70 15.57 -7.92
C LEU A 99 -0.28 16.80 -8.73
N SER A 100 1.03 17.04 -8.83
CA SER A 100 1.52 18.08 -9.75
C SER A 100 1.14 17.74 -11.19
N GLU A 101 0.89 18.75 -12.04
CA GLU A 101 0.46 18.53 -13.43
C GLU A 101 1.45 17.66 -14.22
N ALA A 102 2.75 17.86 -14.01
CA ALA A 102 3.78 17.02 -14.61
C ALA A 102 3.68 15.55 -14.15
N ASN A 103 3.38 15.30 -12.87
CA ASN A 103 3.26 13.94 -12.33
C ASN A 103 1.95 13.28 -12.77
N LYS A 104 0.85 14.03 -12.93
CA LYS A 104 -0.40 13.50 -13.50
C LYS A 104 -0.17 12.96 -14.92
N GLN A 105 0.49 13.75 -15.76
CA GLN A 105 0.81 13.35 -17.14
C GLN A 105 1.76 12.15 -17.22
N ARG A 106 2.60 11.94 -16.20
CA ARG A 106 3.57 10.84 -16.19
C ARG A 106 3.03 9.56 -15.56
N PHE A 107 2.12 9.66 -14.60
CA PHE A 107 1.74 8.54 -13.73
C PHE A 107 0.25 8.23 -13.70
N LEU A 108 -0.63 9.13 -14.17
CA LEU A 108 -2.09 8.93 -14.14
C LEU A 108 -2.73 8.95 -15.53
N THR A 109 -1.98 8.59 -16.56
CA THR A 109 -2.54 8.45 -17.91
C THR A 109 -3.40 7.18 -18.00
N PRO A 110 -4.44 7.16 -18.87
CA PRO A 110 -5.39 6.03 -18.95
C PRO A 110 -4.77 4.68 -19.31
N ASN A 111 -3.59 4.68 -19.94
CA ASN A 111 -2.85 3.49 -20.31
C ASN A 111 -2.05 2.87 -19.16
N LYS A 112 -1.95 3.54 -18.00
CA LYS A 112 -1.18 3.05 -16.87
C LYS A 112 -1.88 1.89 -16.18
N GLN A 113 -1.10 0.92 -15.77
CA GLN A 113 -1.55 -0.19 -14.93
C GLN A 113 -1.29 0.13 -13.45
N TRP A 114 -2.01 -0.53 -12.55
CA TRP A 114 -1.93 -0.29 -11.11
C TRP A 114 -1.30 -1.46 -10.38
N TYR A 115 -0.55 -1.18 -9.32
CA TYR A 115 0.08 -2.19 -8.49
C TYR A 115 -0.10 -1.93 -7.00
N LEU A 116 -0.15 -3.02 -6.25
CA LEU A 116 0.09 -3.08 -4.83
C LEU A 116 1.36 -3.88 -4.57
N PHE A 117 2.20 -3.42 -3.66
CA PHE A 117 3.40 -4.12 -3.22
C PHE A 117 3.43 -4.16 -1.70
N LEU A 118 3.69 -5.35 -1.17
CA LEU A 118 3.91 -5.64 0.24
C LEU A 118 5.24 -6.38 0.37
N GLY A 119 6.15 -5.86 1.19
CA GLY A 119 7.45 -6.48 1.44
C GLY A 119 7.73 -6.57 2.94
N GLY A 120 7.88 -7.79 3.45
CA GLY A 120 8.39 -8.03 4.80
C GLY A 120 9.87 -7.66 4.86
N LEU A 121 10.24 -6.88 5.87
CA LEU A 121 11.61 -6.47 6.16
C LEU A 121 11.98 -7.01 7.53
N PHE A 122 13.01 -7.85 7.59
CA PHE A 122 13.52 -8.44 8.83
C PHE A 122 14.94 -7.94 9.09
N ARG A 123 15.25 -7.72 10.37
CA ARG A 123 16.61 -7.41 10.81
C ARG A 123 17.49 -8.66 10.73
N GLU A 124 18.79 -8.45 10.55
CA GLU A 124 19.79 -9.51 10.43
C GLU A 124 19.73 -10.49 11.61
N HIS A 125 19.54 -9.99 12.83
CA HIS A 125 19.43 -10.83 14.03
C HIS A 125 18.28 -11.84 13.93
N THR A 126 17.09 -11.39 13.50
CA THR A 126 15.93 -12.28 13.31
C THR A 126 16.12 -13.24 12.16
N GLU A 127 16.71 -12.79 11.05
CA GLU A 127 17.05 -13.70 9.94
C GLU A 127 18.05 -14.77 10.37
N HIS A 128 19.07 -14.39 11.15
CA HIS A 128 20.08 -15.31 11.64
C HIS A 128 19.47 -16.34 12.60
N ARG A 129 18.61 -15.89 13.53
CA ARG A 129 17.89 -16.78 14.43
C ARG A 129 16.99 -17.76 13.69
N ALA A 130 16.23 -17.28 12.71
CA ALA A 130 15.38 -18.15 11.89
C ALA A 130 16.19 -19.19 11.12
N ARG A 131 17.38 -18.84 10.61
CA ARG A 131 18.30 -19.83 9.99
C ARG A 131 18.79 -20.89 10.98
N LEU A 132 19.13 -20.50 12.21
CA LEU A 132 19.56 -21.45 13.26
C LEU A 132 18.41 -22.38 13.68
N GLU A 133 17.21 -21.83 13.81
CA GLU A 133 16.00 -22.54 14.22
C GLU A 133 15.34 -23.31 13.06
N GLN A 134 15.87 -23.18 11.83
CA GLN A 134 15.32 -23.74 10.59
C GLN A 134 13.86 -23.31 10.31
N THR A 135 13.53 -22.07 10.67
CA THR A 135 12.22 -21.47 10.46
C THR A 135 12.27 -20.38 9.38
N ILE A 136 11.11 -20.02 8.84
CA ILE A 136 10.96 -18.89 7.91
C ILE A 136 10.44 -17.70 8.74
N PRO A 137 11.13 -16.54 8.75
CA PRO A 137 10.60 -15.34 9.38
C PRO A 137 9.23 -15.00 8.80
N SER A 138 8.23 -14.86 9.68
CA SER A 138 6.88 -14.51 9.29
C SER A 138 6.28 -13.49 10.24
N GLN A 139 5.27 -12.79 9.77
CA GLN A 139 4.65 -11.67 10.47
C GLN A 139 3.19 -11.54 10.05
N GLU A 140 2.29 -11.45 11.02
CA GLU A 140 0.88 -11.22 10.77
C GLU A 140 0.62 -9.74 10.43
N PHE A 141 -0.27 -9.50 9.47
CA PHE A 141 -0.66 -8.16 9.08
C PHE A 141 -2.08 -8.10 8.52
N CYS A 142 -2.67 -6.91 8.57
CA CYS A 142 -3.93 -6.56 7.94
C CYS A 142 -3.74 -5.26 7.15
N LEU A 143 -4.05 -5.28 5.86
CA LEU A 143 -4.04 -4.11 5.00
C LEU A 143 -5.45 -3.82 4.50
N ILE A 144 -5.94 -2.61 4.75
CA ILE A 144 -7.18 -2.09 4.20
C ILE A 144 -6.86 -1.02 3.16
N ILE A 145 -7.33 -1.20 1.93
CA ILE A 145 -7.25 -0.19 0.86
C ILE A 145 -8.66 0.31 0.58
N THR A 146 -8.84 1.62 0.64
CA THR A 146 -10.08 2.29 0.29
C THR A 146 -9.82 3.13 -0.95
N ILE A 147 -10.57 2.87 -2.02
CA ILE A 147 -10.55 3.64 -3.25
C ILE A 147 -11.94 4.26 -3.38
N ARG A 148 -11.98 5.57 -3.58
CA ARG A 148 -13.24 6.33 -3.72
C ARG A 148 -13.19 7.13 -5.01
N ASP A 149 -14.26 7.06 -5.79
CA ASP A 149 -14.53 8.03 -6.85
C ASP A 149 -15.39 9.16 -6.27
N PRO A 150 -14.83 10.34 -5.98
CA PRO A 150 -15.60 11.45 -5.42
C PRO A 150 -16.66 12.00 -6.38
N LYS A 151 -16.55 11.73 -7.69
CA LYS A 151 -17.50 12.20 -8.70
C LYS A 151 -18.60 11.17 -9.03
N HIS A 152 -18.52 9.96 -8.46
CA HIS A 152 -19.48 8.88 -8.69
C HIS A 152 -19.72 8.56 -10.18
N MET A 153 -18.68 8.68 -11.02
CA MET A 153 -18.76 8.41 -12.46
C MET A 153 -18.52 6.93 -12.78
N ALA A 154 -17.71 6.24 -11.98
CA ALA A 154 -17.36 4.83 -12.19
C ALA A 154 -17.89 3.94 -11.06
N ASN A 155 -18.27 2.70 -11.41
CA ASN A 155 -18.68 1.69 -10.43
C ASN A 155 -17.45 0.90 -9.94
N VAL A 156 -16.64 1.55 -9.12
CA VAL A 156 -15.33 1.05 -8.68
C VAL A 156 -15.42 -0.33 -7.98
N TYR A 157 -16.46 -0.57 -7.19
CA TYR A 157 -16.56 -1.80 -6.38
C TYR A 157 -16.86 -3.03 -7.24
N ASP A 158 -17.84 -2.92 -8.14
CA ASP A 158 -18.27 -4.04 -8.97
C ASP A 158 -17.18 -4.43 -9.97
N GLU A 159 -16.49 -3.44 -10.56
CA GLU A 159 -15.36 -3.67 -11.47
C GLU A 159 -14.19 -4.39 -10.79
N VAL A 160 -13.87 -4.03 -9.53
CA VAL A 160 -12.81 -4.72 -8.77
C VAL A 160 -13.19 -6.17 -8.49
N THR A 161 -14.42 -6.44 -8.07
CA THR A 161 -14.88 -7.80 -7.76
C THR A 161 -14.85 -8.68 -9.01
N GLN A 162 -15.37 -8.16 -10.13
CA GLN A 162 -15.32 -8.85 -11.43
C GLN A 162 -13.88 -9.11 -11.88
N GLY A 163 -12.98 -8.15 -11.69
CA GLY A 163 -11.56 -8.32 -11.98
C GLY A 163 -10.92 -9.44 -11.15
N LEU A 164 -11.21 -9.49 -9.85
CA LEU A 164 -10.69 -10.54 -8.97
C LEU A 164 -11.19 -11.93 -9.38
N ASP A 165 -12.47 -12.04 -9.78
CA ASP A 165 -13.04 -13.27 -10.34
C ASP A 165 -12.36 -13.70 -11.64
N LEU A 166 -12.22 -12.77 -12.59
CA LEU A 166 -11.61 -13.03 -13.90
C LEU A 166 -10.17 -13.54 -13.80
N PHE A 167 -9.42 -13.06 -12.81
CA PHE A 167 -8.02 -13.48 -12.57
C PHE A 167 -7.89 -14.59 -11.53
N ASN A 168 -8.99 -15.22 -11.10
CA ASN A 168 -9.03 -16.32 -10.12
C ASN A 168 -8.34 -15.99 -8.78
N PHE A 169 -8.43 -14.74 -8.32
CA PHE A 169 -7.95 -14.38 -7.00
C PHE A 169 -8.91 -14.90 -5.93
N TRP A 170 -8.37 -15.40 -4.83
CA TRP A 170 -9.19 -15.74 -3.67
C TRP A 170 -9.65 -14.45 -3.01
N HIS A 171 -10.96 -14.22 -3.01
CA HIS A 171 -11.57 -13.09 -2.34
C HIS A 171 -12.88 -13.51 -1.67
N SER A 172 -13.30 -12.72 -0.69
CA SER A 172 -14.58 -12.91 -0.03
C SER A 172 -15.25 -11.55 0.13
N ASN A 173 -16.51 -11.45 -0.30
CA ASN A 173 -17.29 -10.25 -0.11
C ASN A 173 -17.72 -10.17 1.36
N ILE A 174 -17.29 -9.13 2.05
CA ILE A 174 -17.77 -8.82 3.40
C ILE A 174 -19.14 -8.17 3.24
N LYS A 175 -20.22 -8.94 3.45
CA LYS A 175 -21.58 -8.38 3.53
C LYS A 175 -21.73 -7.63 4.84
N LEU A 176 -21.73 -6.30 4.80
CA LEU A 176 -22.08 -5.45 5.94
C LEU A 176 -23.62 -5.43 6.09
N SER A 177 -24.21 -6.45 6.70
CA SER A 177 -25.62 -6.38 7.14
C SER A 177 -25.71 -5.50 8.38
N SER A 178 -26.15 -4.26 8.21
CA SER A 178 -26.50 -3.39 9.33
C SER A 178 -28.00 -3.12 9.31
N ASP A 179 -28.79 -4.11 9.72
CA ASP A 179 -30.21 -3.89 10.03
C ASP A 179 -30.29 -3.24 11.41
N ILE A 180 -30.20 -1.90 11.46
CA ILE A 180 -30.51 -1.16 12.67
C ILE A 180 -32.03 -0.99 12.72
N SER A 181 -32.70 -1.94 13.40
CA SER A 181 -34.09 -1.78 13.80
C SER A 181 -34.17 -0.79 14.95
N ILE A 182 -34.71 0.40 14.69
CA ILE A 182 -35.05 1.37 15.74
C ILE A 182 -36.45 1.00 16.23
N PRO A 183 -36.63 0.59 17.50
CA PRO A 183 -37.97 0.42 18.06
C PRO A 183 -38.67 1.78 18.13
N ILE A 184 -39.92 1.82 17.65
CA ILE A 184 -40.84 2.97 17.73
C ILE A 184 -41.32 3.15 19.16
#